data_AF-A0A5C6AEX9-F1
#
_entry.id   AF-A0A5C6AEX9-F1
#
_cell.length_a   1.000
_cell.length_b   1.000
_cell.length_c   1.000
_cell.angle_alpha   90.00
_cell.angle_beta   90.00
_cell.angle_gamma   90.00
#
_symmetry.space_group_name_H-M   'P 1'
#
loop_
_entity.id
_entity.type
_entity.pdbx_description
1 polymer ?
#
loop_
_entity_poly.entity_id
_entity_poly.type
_entity_poly.pdbx_seq_one_letter_code
_entity_poly.pdbx_strand_id
1 'polypeptide(L)' 'MTEYKSMAVARHELIEYIEYYNTQRRHSSLGYLTPTEFEAAA' A
#
# COMPACT_ATOMS: atom_id res chain seq x y z
N MET A 1 -12.52 15.87 -4.23
CA MET A 1 -11.23 15.93 -3.50
C MET A 1 -11.52 15.44 -2.09
N THR A 2 -10.82 14.42 -1.62
CA THR A 2 -10.95 14.00 -0.21
C THR A 2 -10.27 15.07 0.63
N GLU A 3 -11.03 15.76 1.47
CA GLU A 3 -10.49 16.74 2.41
C GLU A 3 -10.24 16.06 3.76
N TYR A 4 -9.00 16.11 4.23
CA TYR A 4 -8.64 15.58 5.53
C TYR A 4 -8.87 16.62 6.61
N LYS A 5 -9.46 16.18 7.73
CA LYS A 5 -9.71 17.05 8.90
C LYS A 5 -8.42 17.55 9.54
N SER A 6 -7.31 16.81 9.39
CA SER A 6 -5.98 17.22 9.85
C SER A 6 -4.88 16.45 9.12
N MET A 7 -3.66 16.98 9.16
CA MET A 7 -2.46 16.30 8.65
C MET A 7 -2.22 14.94 9.32
N ALA A 8 -2.59 14.79 10.60
CA ALA A 8 -2.44 13.55 11.33
C ALA A 8 -3.33 12.44 10.75
N VAL A 9 -4.59 12.77 10.42
CA VAL A 9 -5.52 11.83 9.78
C VAL A 9 -5.02 11.43 8.40
N ALA A 10 -4.61 12.41 7.58
CA ALA A 10 -4.06 12.14 6.26
C ALA A 10 -2.84 11.21 6.31
N ARG A 11 -1.93 11.45 7.27
CA ARG A 11 -0.73 10.62 7.45
C ARG A 11 -1.07 9.20 7.86
N HIS A 12 -2.05 9.02 8.75
CA HIS A 12 -2.47 7.71 9.21
C HIS A 12 -3.03 6.88 8.04
N GLU A 13 -3.99 7.43 7.30
CA GLU A 13 -4.59 6.75 6.14
C GLU A 13 -3.54 6.43 5.06
N LEU A 14 -2.58 7.33 4.82
CA LEU A 14 -1.49 7.08 3.88
C LEU A 14 -0.62 5.90 4.33
N ILE A 15 -0.28 5.80 5.62
CA ILE A 15 0.52 4.70 6.15
C ILE A 15 -0.23 3.37 5.99
N GLU A 16 -1.52 3.33 6.36
CA GLU A 16 -2.37 2.14 6.18
C GLU A 16 -2.46 1.73 4.72
N TYR A 17 -2.60 2.70 3.81
CA TYR A 17 -2.64 2.43 2.38
C TYR A 17 -1.32 1.85 1.87
N ILE A 18 -0.18 2.39 2.30
CA ILE A 18 1.15 1.88 1.91
C ILE A 18 1.35 0.45 2.41
N GLU A 19 0.97 0.16 3.65
CA GLU A 19 1.05 -1.18 4.22
C GLU A 19 0.20 -2.17 3.42
N TYR A 20 -1.07 -1.83 3.16
CA TYR A 20 -1.96 -2.63 2.30
C TYR A 20 -1.35 -2.84 0.90
N TYR A 21 -0.83 -1.79 0.27
CA TYR A 21 -0.27 -1.85 -1.08
C TYR A 21 0.92 -2.81 -1.16
N ASN A 22 1.78 -2.78 -0.15
CA ASN A 22 3.02 -3.55 -0.12
C ASN A 22 2.85 -5.00 0.36
N THR A 23 1.83 -5.29 1.17
CA THR A 23 1.71 -6.59 1.86
C THR A 23 0.46 -7.39 1.52
N GLN A 24 -0.57 -6.75 0.94
CA GLN A 24 -1.87 -7.40 0.71
C GLN A 24 -2.36 -7.25 -0.74
N ARG A 25 -2.15 -6.07 -1.35
CA ARG A 25 -2.59 -5.82 -2.72
C ARG A 25 -1.72 -6.60 -3.71
N ARG A 26 -2.36 -7.46 -4.50
CA ARG A 26 -1.71 -8.16 -5.61
C ARG A 26 -1.68 -7.29 -6.86
N HIS A 27 -0.55 -7.31 -7.56
CA HIS A 27 -0.33 -6.48 -8.74
C HIS A 27 -0.14 -7.38 -9.97
N SER A 28 -0.91 -7.15 -11.03
CA SER A 28 -0.82 -7.94 -12.27
C SER A 28 0.56 -7.85 -12.93
N SER A 29 1.24 -6.70 -12.84
CA SER A 29 2.61 -6.50 -13.31
C SER A 29 3.65 -7.34 -12.55
N LEU A 30 3.33 -7.75 -11.32
CA LEU A 30 4.17 -8.63 -10.50
C LEU A 30 3.72 -10.10 -10.56
N GLY A 31 2.94 -10.48 -11.58
CA GLY A 31 2.41 -11.84 -11.69
C GLY A 31 1.38 -12.20 -10.63
N TYR A 32 0.61 -11.20 -10.16
CA TYR A 32 -0.35 -11.33 -9.06
C TYR A 32 0.29 -11.63 -7.69
N LEU A 33 1.53 -11.18 -7.50
CA LEU A 33 2.17 -11.10 -6.19
C LEU A 33 2.01 -9.70 -5.59
N THR A 34 2.13 -9.62 -4.27
CA THR A 34 2.39 -8.37 -3.56
C THR A 34 3.84 -7.94 -3.76
N PRO A 35 4.18 -6.65 -3.57
CA PRO A 35 5.57 -6.19 -3.66
C PRO A 35 6.48 -6.94 -2.69
N THR A 36 6.03 -7.18 -1.45
CA THR A 36 6.81 -7.94 -0.46
C THR A 36 7.06 -9.39 -0.91
N GLU A 37 6.05 -10.08 -1.44
CA GLU A 37 6.22 -11.44 -1.97
C GLU A 37 7.15 -11.49 -3.19
N PHE A 38 7.08 -10.48 -4.05
CA PHE A 38 7.94 -10.39 -5.23
C PHE A 38 9.42 -10.21 -4.84
N GLU A 39 9.74 -9.29 -3.93
CA GLU A 39 11.11 -9.07 -3.45
C GLU A 39 11.65 -10.28 -2.68
N ALA A 40 10.80 -11.05 -1.99
CA ALA A 40 11.21 -12.26 -1.28
C ALA A 40 11.54 -13.45 -2.20
N ALA A 41 11.08 -13.42 -3.46
CA ALA A 41 11.31 -14.45 -4.46
C ALA A 41 12.52 -14.17 -5.38
N ALA A 42 13.11 -12.97 -5.29
CA ALA A 42 14.28 -12.51 -6.04
C ALA A 42 15.59 -12.92 -5.34
#